data_AF-A0A9J7AKS3-F1
#
_entry.id   AF-A0A9J7AKS3-F1
#
_cell.length_a   1.000
_cell.length_b   1.000
_cell.length_c   1.000
_cell.angle_alpha   90.00
_cell.angle_beta   90.00
_cell.angle_gamma   90.00
#
_symmetry.space_group_name_H-M   'P 1'
#
loop_
_entity.id
_entity.type
_entity.pdbx_description
1 polymer ?
#
loop_
_entity_poly.entity_id
_entity_poly.type
_entity_poly.pdbx_seq_one_letter_code
_entity_poly.pdbx_strand_id
1 'polypeptide(L)'
;MSAAVVSSTDRLSFALFLALVIHAMLILGISFSASDRTSLSKTLEVTLATYKSDTAPEQADFIAQENQQGSGTLDEAKMLTTDMEANFHDNQVNETSPQEQQATAPKQPEGKKRLVSTTGSSKRKTATESSDLPPNPLDLPDGPQKTLLQRSLEIASLEAKLDSQRQLYAKQPRIQRLTAASTMKANDAYYVNSWRRRIEDNGARNYPREAENCFNDCRLRLLVAINPDGTIYELRVLESSGRKVLDDAALRIVRQSAPFAPFTAEMRKNTDRLEIIRTWQFKGNRYLSDVN
;
A
#
# COMPACT_ATOMS: atom_id res chain seq x y z
N MET A 1 72.53 -41.12 26.78
CA MET A 1 71.37 -40.21 26.63
C MET A 1 70.12 -41.04 26.89
N SER A 2 69.44 -40.83 28.02
CA SER A 2 68.25 -41.61 28.37
C SER A 2 67.05 -41.11 27.58
N ALA A 3 66.43 -41.98 26.77
CA ALA A 3 65.20 -41.66 26.07
C ALA A 3 64.05 -41.59 27.07
N ALA A 4 63.31 -40.49 27.08
CA ALA A 4 62.13 -40.34 27.93
C ALA A 4 61.05 -41.35 27.48
N VAL A 5 60.58 -42.18 28.41
CA VAL A 5 59.55 -43.19 28.15
C VAL A 5 58.19 -42.50 28.18
N VAL A 6 57.54 -42.39 27.02
CA VAL A 6 56.20 -41.78 26.90
C VAL A 6 55.17 -42.74 27.49
N SER A 7 54.47 -42.30 28.53
CA SER A 7 53.44 -43.10 29.20
C SER A 7 52.12 -43.09 28.42
N SER A 8 51.22 -44.03 28.72
CA SER A 8 49.85 -44.05 28.16
C SER A 8 49.06 -42.79 28.51
N THR A 9 49.29 -42.23 29.69
CA THR A 9 48.67 -40.98 30.16
C THR A 9 49.10 -39.79 29.33
N ASP A 10 50.37 -39.73 28.90
CA ASP A 10 50.89 -38.66 28.03
C ASP A 10 50.25 -38.69 26.63
N ARG A 11 49.98 -39.90 26.11
CA ARG A 11 49.30 -40.06 24.81
C ARG A 11 47.83 -39.64 24.90
N LEU A 12 47.17 -39.99 26.00
CA LEU A 12 45.77 -39.62 26.23
C LEU A 12 45.61 -38.11 26.42
N SER A 13 46.46 -37.48 27.24
CA SER A 13 46.41 -36.04 27.48
C SER A 13 46.70 -35.25 26.20
N PHE A 14 47.67 -35.70 25.40
CA PHE A 14 47.98 -35.10 24.11
C PHE A 14 46.82 -35.24 23.12
N ALA A 15 46.20 -36.41 23.02
CA ALA A 15 45.05 -36.63 22.13
C ALA A 15 43.84 -35.76 22.53
N LEU A 16 43.59 -35.61 23.83
CA LEU A 16 42.49 -34.80 24.35
C LEU A 16 42.73 -33.31 24.12
N PHE A 17 43.97 -32.85 24.32
CA PHE A 17 44.39 -31.49 23.98
C PHE A 17 44.20 -31.20 22.49
N LEU A 18 44.68 -32.10 21.61
CA LEU A 18 44.56 -31.95 20.16
C LEU A 18 43.08 -31.90 19.72
N ALA A 19 42.22 -32.75 20.29
CA ALA A 19 40.80 -32.73 20.01
C ALA A 19 40.15 -31.40 20.40
N LEU A 20 40.51 -30.83 21.55
CA LEU A 20 40.00 -29.53 22.02
C LEU A 20 40.41 -28.39 21.07
N VAL A 21 41.67 -28.39 20.61
CA VAL A 21 42.17 -27.39 19.65
C VAL A 21 41.41 -27.46 18.33
N ILE A 22 41.15 -28.67 17.81
CA ILE A 22 40.39 -28.85 16.55
C ILE A 22 38.95 -28.35 16.70
N HIS A 23 38.28 -28.67 17.81
CA HIS A 23 36.91 -28.18 18.05
C HIS A 23 36.87 -26.66 18.17
N ALA A 24 37.82 -26.04 18.89
CA ALA A 24 37.90 -24.59 19.01
C ALA A 24 38.11 -23.91 17.64
N MET A 25 38.96 -24.49 16.78
CA MET A 25 39.19 -23.98 15.43
C MET A 25 37.93 -24.06 14.55
N LEU A 26 37.16 -25.15 14.65
CA LEU A 26 35.90 -25.29 13.92
C LEU A 26 34.83 -24.31 14.40
N ILE A 27 34.66 -24.17 15.72
CA ILE A 27 33.63 -23.29 16.30
C ILE A 27 33.93 -21.82 16.02
N LEU A 28 35.20 -21.41 16.12
CA LEU A 28 35.60 -20.01 15.91
C LEU A 28 35.88 -19.67 14.44
N GLY A 29 36.21 -20.66 13.62
CA GLY A 29 36.54 -20.48 12.20
C GLY A 29 35.32 -20.42 11.27
N ILE A 30 34.18 -20.98 11.67
CA ILE A 30 32.94 -20.89 10.91
C ILE A 30 32.21 -19.61 11.32
N SER A 31 32.44 -18.52 10.58
CA SER A 31 31.64 -17.30 10.68
C SER A 31 30.50 -17.34 9.65
N PHE A 32 29.30 -16.96 10.09
CA PHE A 32 28.15 -16.78 9.20
C PHE A 32 28.06 -15.29 8.84
N SER A 33 28.27 -14.96 7.57
CA SER A 33 27.91 -13.64 7.06
C SER A 33 26.44 -13.67 6.65
N ALA A 34 25.62 -12.89 7.33
CA ALA A 34 24.31 -12.56 6.80
C ALA A 34 24.54 -11.66 5.58
N SER A 35 24.19 -12.14 4.38
CA SER A 35 24.21 -11.29 3.19
C SER A 35 23.26 -10.12 3.45
N ASP A 36 23.81 -8.92 3.58
CA ASP A 36 23.01 -7.70 3.67
C ASP A 36 22.11 -7.67 2.43
N ARG A 37 20.81 -7.76 2.67
CA ARG A 37 19.80 -7.70 1.63
C ARG A 37 19.94 -6.32 0.97
N THR A 38 20.38 -6.34 -0.28
CA THR A 38 20.55 -5.17 -1.12
C THR A 38 19.35 -4.24 -0.99
N SER A 39 19.64 -2.97 -0.81
CA SER A 39 18.70 -1.86 -0.63
C SER A 39 17.41 -2.08 -1.40
N LEU A 40 16.32 -2.20 -0.65
CA LEU A 40 14.97 -1.98 -1.18
C LEU A 40 15.03 -0.70 -2.02
N SER A 41 14.64 -0.80 -3.29
CA SER A 41 14.52 0.35 -4.18
C SER A 41 13.80 1.46 -3.43
N LYS A 42 14.50 2.57 -3.15
CA LYS A 42 13.97 3.68 -2.39
C LYS A 42 12.71 4.14 -3.10
N THR A 43 11.55 3.88 -2.51
CA THR A 43 10.27 4.25 -3.09
C THR A 43 10.20 5.77 -3.07
N LEU A 44 10.15 6.38 -4.25
CA LEU A 44 9.99 7.82 -4.36
C LEU A 44 8.55 8.15 -3.97
N GLU A 45 8.39 8.78 -2.80
CA GLU A 45 7.07 9.21 -2.34
C GLU A 45 6.75 10.57 -2.97
N VAL A 46 5.80 10.57 -3.90
CA VAL A 46 5.33 11.76 -4.59
C VAL A 46 4.05 12.22 -3.92
N THR A 47 4.07 13.39 -3.29
CA THR A 47 2.90 14.02 -2.70
C THR A 47 2.12 14.81 -3.76
N LEU A 48 0.82 15.01 -3.53
CA LEU A 48 0.00 15.84 -4.40
C LEU A 48 0.14 17.30 -3.98
N ALA A 49 0.50 18.18 -4.93
CA ALA A 49 0.50 19.61 -4.68
C ALA A 49 -0.94 20.15 -4.64
N THR A 50 -1.35 20.75 -3.51
CA THR A 50 -2.68 21.36 -3.37
C THR A 50 -2.74 22.71 -4.08
N TYR A 51 -1.60 23.39 -4.20
CA TYR A 51 -1.47 24.69 -4.86
C TYR A 51 -0.28 24.69 -5.80
N LYS A 52 -0.45 25.31 -6.97
CA LYS A 52 0.61 25.52 -7.93
C LYS A 52 1.30 26.86 -7.68
N SER A 53 2.62 26.85 -7.62
CA SER A 53 3.49 28.03 -7.60
C SER A 53 4.30 28.09 -8.89
N ASP A 54 4.40 29.27 -9.49
CA ASP A 54 5.29 29.48 -10.65
C ASP A 54 6.77 29.57 -10.24
N THR A 55 7.05 29.73 -8.94
CA THR A 55 8.40 29.73 -8.37
C THR A 55 8.70 28.38 -7.71
N ALA A 56 9.84 27.79 -8.08
CA ALA A 56 10.33 26.56 -7.45
C ALA A 56 10.85 26.84 -6.04
N PRO A 57 10.60 25.94 -5.06
CA PRO A 57 11.14 26.09 -3.72
C PRO A 57 12.66 25.91 -3.72
N GLU A 58 13.37 26.69 -2.89
CA GLU A 58 14.84 26.57 -2.76
C GLU A 58 15.26 25.23 -2.14
N GLN A 59 14.45 24.68 -1.23
CA GLN A 59 14.62 23.37 -0.64
C GLN A 59 13.25 22.69 -0.51
N ALA A 60 13.13 21.45 -1.00
CA ALA A 60 11.89 20.70 -0.98
C ALA A 60 12.02 19.45 -0.08
N ASP A 61 11.14 19.33 0.91
CA ASP A 61 11.09 18.17 1.80
C ASP A 61 10.39 16.96 1.16
N PHE A 62 9.54 17.20 0.15
CA PHE A 62 8.78 16.18 -0.58
C PHE A 62 8.80 16.46 -2.08
N ILE A 63 8.75 15.40 -2.89
CA ILE A 63 8.60 15.51 -4.35
C ILE A 63 7.11 15.57 -4.69
N ALA A 64 6.72 16.44 -5.63
CA ALA A 64 5.33 16.58 -6.06
C ALA A 64 5.22 16.76 -7.58
N GLN A 65 3.98 16.71 -8.10
CA GLN A 65 3.69 16.88 -9.53
C GLN A 65 3.94 18.31 -10.04
N GLU A 66 3.85 19.31 -9.16
CA GLU A 66 3.99 20.74 -9.45
C GLU A 66 4.74 21.43 -8.29
N ASN A 67 5.34 22.59 -8.54
CA ASN A 67 6.00 23.38 -7.50
C ASN A 67 4.96 23.94 -6.52
N GLN A 68 5.27 23.89 -5.22
CA GLN A 68 4.43 24.45 -4.16
C GLN A 68 5.31 25.04 -3.06
N GLN A 69 4.89 26.20 -2.52
CA GLN A 69 5.47 26.76 -1.29
C GLN A 69 4.62 26.32 -0.09
N GLY A 70 5.28 25.79 0.94
CA GLY A 70 4.62 25.41 2.20
C GLY A 70 4.48 26.61 3.12
N SER A 71 3.32 26.75 3.78
CA SER A 71 3.08 27.77 4.83
C SER A 71 3.07 27.17 6.24
N GLY A 72 3.62 25.96 6.40
CA GLY A 72 3.61 25.22 7.67
C GLY A 72 4.52 25.86 8.71
N THR A 73 4.16 25.73 10.00
CA THR A 73 4.93 26.26 11.14
C THR A 73 5.57 25.15 11.99
N LEU A 74 5.59 23.91 11.50
CA LEU A 74 6.18 22.78 12.20
C LEU A 74 7.71 22.83 12.07
N ASP A 75 8.40 22.50 13.15
CA ASP A 75 9.88 22.45 13.18
C ASP A 75 10.45 21.32 12.31
N GLU A 76 9.65 20.26 12.10
CA GLU A 76 10.01 19.11 11.27
C GLU A 76 9.01 18.93 10.12
N ALA A 77 9.54 18.64 8.93
CA ALA A 77 8.74 18.35 7.76
C ALA A 77 7.88 17.09 7.96
N LYS A 78 6.56 17.26 7.90
CA LYS A 78 5.58 16.19 7.97
C LYS A 78 4.62 16.28 6.80
N MET A 79 4.22 15.12 6.29
CA MET A 79 3.16 15.07 5.29
C MET A 79 1.86 15.56 5.91
N LEU A 80 1.04 16.22 5.09
CA LEU A 80 -0.34 16.52 5.48
C LEU A 80 -1.08 15.19 5.59
N THR A 81 -1.34 14.79 6.83
CA THR A 81 -2.25 13.69 7.15
C THR A 81 -3.59 14.27 7.56
N THR A 82 -4.65 13.51 7.34
CA THR A 82 -5.96 13.80 7.89
C THR A 82 -6.34 12.65 8.82
N ASP A 83 -6.91 13.00 9.97
CA ASP A 83 -7.53 12.07 10.92
C ASP A 83 -8.96 11.70 10.51
N MET A 84 -9.51 12.38 9.49
CA MET A 84 -10.79 12.00 8.90
C MET A 84 -10.60 10.82 7.95
N GLU A 85 -11.19 9.69 8.31
CA GLU A 85 -11.42 8.59 7.37
C GLU A 85 -12.33 9.12 6.25
N ALA A 86 -11.78 9.21 5.03
CA ALA A 86 -12.55 9.69 3.91
C ALA A 86 -13.61 8.64 3.56
N ASN A 87 -14.89 9.03 3.58
CA ASN A 87 -16.02 8.19 3.19
C ASN A 87 -16.01 7.92 1.68
N PHE A 88 -15.04 7.17 1.18
CA PHE A 88 -14.99 6.67 -0.20
C PHE A 88 -15.57 5.26 -0.32
N HIS A 89 -16.57 4.95 0.50
CA HIS A 89 -17.24 3.66 0.51
C HIS A 89 -18.68 3.84 0.02
N ASP A 90 -18.83 4.21 -1.24
CA ASP A 90 -20.07 3.88 -1.94
C ASP A 90 -19.77 3.25 -3.29
N ASN A 91 -20.31 2.05 -3.48
CA ASN A 91 -20.22 1.29 -4.73
C ASN A 91 -21.27 1.76 -5.75
N GLN A 92 -22.16 2.67 -5.36
CA GLN A 92 -23.12 3.32 -6.25
C GLN A 92 -22.73 4.77 -6.48
N VAL A 93 -22.72 5.16 -7.76
CA VAL A 93 -22.71 6.57 -8.15
C VAL A 93 -24.08 7.12 -7.77
N ASN A 94 -24.16 7.73 -6.60
CA ASN A 94 -25.31 8.55 -6.23
C ASN A 94 -25.13 9.93 -6.87
N GLU A 95 -26.17 10.45 -7.54
CA GLU A 95 -26.19 11.83 -7.99
C GLU A 95 -26.11 12.72 -6.74
N THR A 96 -24.94 13.30 -6.51
CA THR A 96 -24.80 14.34 -5.49
C THR A 96 -25.41 15.60 -6.08
N SER A 97 -26.64 15.93 -5.65
CA SER A 97 -27.14 17.28 -5.83
C SER A 97 -26.14 18.23 -5.17
N PRO A 98 -25.69 19.30 -5.85
CA PRO A 98 -24.97 20.37 -5.19
C PRO A 98 -25.81 20.76 -3.99
N GLN A 99 -25.26 20.60 -2.79
CA GLN A 99 -25.89 21.14 -1.61
C GLN A 99 -25.88 22.64 -1.84
N GLU A 100 -27.04 23.22 -2.17
CA GLU A 100 -27.17 24.67 -2.28
C GLU A 100 -26.56 25.23 -1.01
N GLN A 101 -25.42 25.90 -1.17
CA GLN A 101 -24.73 26.54 -0.09
C GLN A 101 -25.63 27.70 0.30
N GLN A 102 -26.63 27.42 1.12
CA GLN A 102 -27.48 28.43 1.70
C GLN A 102 -26.51 29.34 2.43
N ALA A 103 -26.34 30.56 1.91
CA ALA A 103 -25.61 31.60 2.57
C ALA A 103 -26.36 31.91 3.87
N THR A 104 -26.13 31.11 4.91
CA THR A 104 -26.49 31.45 6.27
C THR A 104 -25.51 32.51 6.74
N ALA A 105 -25.61 33.70 6.15
CA ALA A 105 -25.40 34.88 6.94
C ALA A 105 -26.34 34.76 8.14
N PRO A 106 -25.86 34.89 9.39
CA PRO A 106 -26.76 34.92 10.53
C PRO A 106 -27.79 36.00 10.24
N LYS A 107 -29.07 35.61 10.11
CA LYS A 107 -30.16 36.60 10.13
C LYS A 107 -30.01 37.27 11.48
N GLN A 108 -29.43 38.46 11.47
CA GLN A 108 -29.40 39.33 12.64
C GLN A 108 -30.87 39.36 13.10
N PRO A 109 -31.18 38.92 14.33
CA PRO A 109 -32.53 39.07 14.82
C PRO A 109 -32.81 40.56 14.69
N GLU A 110 -33.78 40.93 13.86
CA GLU A 110 -34.25 42.30 13.77
C GLU A 110 -34.64 42.68 15.20
N GLY A 111 -33.72 43.38 15.86
CA GLY A 111 -33.91 43.81 17.22
C GLY A 111 -35.14 44.69 17.18
N LYS A 112 -36.26 44.18 17.67
CA LYS A 112 -37.44 44.99 17.94
C LYS A 112 -36.96 46.11 18.83
N LYS A 113 -36.68 47.28 18.24
CA LYS A 113 -36.35 48.49 18.99
C LYS A 113 -37.57 48.77 19.84
N ARG A 114 -37.52 48.33 21.11
CA ARG A 114 -38.55 48.63 22.08
C ARG A 114 -38.45 50.12 22.34
N LEU A 115 -39.24 50.89 21.61
CA LEU A 115 -39.42 52.32 21.85
C LEU A 115 -40.05 52.46 23.23
N VAL A 116 -39.20 52.70 24.23
CA VAL A 116 -39.64 53.13 25.56
C VAL A 116 -39.84 54.64 25.48
N SER A 117 -41.09 55.06 25.25
CA SER A 117 -41.48 56.46 25.35
C SER A 117 -41.97 56.75 26.75
N THR A 118 -41.48 57.82 27.37
CA THR A 118 -41.92 58.32 28.68
C THR A 118 -42.43 59.73 28.48
N THR A 119 -43.58 60.05 29.07
CA THR A 119 -44.20 61.38 29.01
C THR A 119 -43.74 62.30 30.15
N GLY A 120 -42.82 61.86 31.01
CA GLY A 120 -42.27 62.64 32.11
C GLY A 120 -40.95 63.33 31.77
N SER A 121 -40.86 64.64 32.04
CA SER A 121 -39.63 65.41 31.84
C SER A 121 -38.52 64.93 32.80
N SER A 122 -37.44 64.37 32.24
CA SER A 122 -36.26 63.91 32.97
C SER A 122 -35.05 64.79 32.64
N LYS A 123 -34.27 65.19 33.66
CA LYS A 123 -33.02 65.94 33.49
C LYS A 123 -31.83 65.06 33.06
N ARG A 124 -32.00 63.74 32.97
CA ARG A 124 -30.92 62.82 32.59
C ARG A 124 -31.07 62.44 31.12
N LYS A 125 -30.25 63.04 30.25
CA LYS A 125 -30.05 62.60 28.87
C LYS A 125 -28.95 61.54 28.86
N THR A 126 -29.28 60.30 28.51
CA THR A 126 -28.27 59.32 28.13
C THR A 126 -27.91 59.59 26.68
N ALA A 127 -26.63 59.85 26.39
CA ALA A 127 -26.16 59.89 25.02
C ALA A 127 -26.48 58.52 24.39
N THR A 128 -27.33 58.51 23.37
CA THR A 128 -27.36 57.36 22.47
C THR A 128 -26.07 57.45 21.70
N GLU A 129 -25.07 56.71 22.13
CA GLU A 129 -23.90 56.45 21.31
C GLU A 129 -24.39 55.55 20.17
N SER A 130 -24.97 56.18 19.14
CA SER A 130 -25.02 55.59 17.83
C SER A 130 -23.56 55.44 17.41
N SER A 131 -23.03 54.25 17.64
CA SER A 131 -21.85 53.78 16.95
C SER A 131 -22.20 53.75 15.45
N ASP A 132 -22.08 54.91 14.80
CA ASP A 132 -21.96 55.05 13.35
C ASP A 132 -20.53 54.70 12.92
N LEU A 133 -19.94 53.67 13.55
CA LEU A 133 -18.81 53.01 12.96
C LEU A 133 -19.39 52.20 11.79
N PRO A 134 -18.95 52.45 10.54
CA PRO A 134 -19.19 51.51 9.47
C PRO A 134 -18.77 50.12 10.00
N PRO A 135 -19.54 49.05 9.74
CA PRO A 135 -19.01 47.73 10.01
C PRO A 135 -17.63 47.67 9.33
N ASN A 136 -16.58 47.41 10.12
CA ASN A 136 -15.25 47.20 9.57
C ASN A 136 -15.44 46.25 8.39
N PRO A 137 -14.99 46.60 7.18
CA PRO A 137 -15.00 45.66 6.08
C PRO A 137 -14.33 44.42 6.62
N LEU A 138 -15.05 43.29 6.62
CA LEU A 138 -14.43 42.01 6.88
C LEU A 138 -13.20 41.97 5.97
N ASP A 139 -12.01 41.79 6.55
CA ASP A 139 -10.77 41.59 5.80
C ASP A 139 -10.94 40.32 4.97
N LEU A 140 -11.59 40.48 3.83
CA LEU A 140 -11.68 39.48 2.80
C LEU A 140 -10.28 39.42 2.18
N PRO A 141 -9.70 38.22 2.03
CA PRO A 141 -8.35 38.08 1.48
C PRO A 141 -8.19 38.90 0.20
N ASP A 142 -7.15 39.74 0.15
CA ASP A 142 -6.82 40.55 -1.02
C ASP A 142 -6.51 39.62 -2.20
N GLY A 143 -7.46 39.58 -3.15
CA GLY A 143 -7.35 38.81 -4.37
C GLY A 143 -8.40 39.28 -5.38
N PRO A 144 -8.21 39.03 -6.69
CA PRO A 144 -9.20 39.39 -7.69
C PRO A 144 -10.56 38.77 -7.31
N GLN A 145 -11.55 39.61 -7.04
CA GLN A 145 -12.89 39.15 -6.70
C GLN A 145 -13.52 38.49 -7.92
N LYS A 146 -13.38 37.16 -8.01
CA LYS A 146 -14.09 36.36 -9.03
C LYS A 146 -15.58 36.66 -8.91
N THR A 147 -16.21 36.97 -10.04
CA THR A 147 -17.66 37.16 -10.11
C THR A 147 -18.37 35.88 -9.65
N LEU A 148 -19.61 35.99 -9.17
CA LEU A 148 -20.41 34.80 -8.78
C LEU A 148 -20.48 33.77 -9.92
N LEU A 149 -20.55 34.23 -11.18
CA LEU A 149 -20.52 33.39 -12.38
C LEU A 149 -19.16 32.70 -12.56
N GLN A 150 -18.04 33.39 -12.34
CA GLN A 150 -16.72 32.77 -12.43
C GLN A 150 -16.53 31.69 -11.35
N ARG A 151 -17.01 31.93 -10.12
CA ARG A 151 -16.98 30.93 -9.05
C ARG A 151 -17.86 29.72 -9.37
N SER A 152 -19.06 29.93 -9.91
CA SER A 152 -19.94 28.81 -10.27
C SER A 152 -19.37 27.96 -11.40
N LEU A 153 -18.76 28.58 -12.41
CA LEU A 153 -18.06 27.87 -13.49
C LEU A 153 -16.85 27.09 -12.96
N GLU A 154 -16.09 27.68 -12.03
CA GLU A 154 -14.97 27.00 -11.37
C GLU A 154 -15.43 25.77 -10.57
N ILE A 155 -16.48 25.91 -9.75
CA ILE A 155 -17.08 24.81 -8.99
C ILE A 155 -17.52 23.70 -9.95
N ALA A 156 -18.28 24.03 -11.00
CA ALA A 156 -18.74 23.06 -11.99
C ALA A 156 -17.57 22.32 -12.66
N SER A 157 -16.47 23.02 -12.97
CA SER A 157 -15.28 22.39 -13.55
C SER A 157 -14.57 21.43 -12.58
N LEU A 158 -14.55 21.78 -11.28
CA LEU A 158 -13.97 20.94 -10.23
C LEU A 158 -14.82 19.70 -9.98
N GLU A 159 -16.14 19.84 -9.97
CA GLU A 159 -17.10 18.73 -9.87
C GLU A 159 -16.94 17.76 -11.06
N ALA A 160 -16.89 18.29 -12.29
CA ALA A 160 -16.66 17.47 -13.48
C ALA A 160 -15.33 16.71 -13.44
N LYS A 161 -14.28 17.34 -12.91
CA LYS A 161 -12.96 16.71 -12.70
C LYS A 161 -13.04 15.61 -11.63
N LEU A 162 -13.74 15.86 -10.52
CA LEU A 162 -13.94 14.89 -9.45
C LEU A 162 -14.73 13.67 -9.93
N ASP A 163 -15.79 13.89 -10.69
CA ASP A 163 -16.60 12.80 -11.26
C ASP A 163 -15.80 11.98 -12.28
N SER A 164 -15.00 12.64 -13.11
CA SER A 164 -14.07 11.95 -14.02
C SER A 164 -13.08 11.08 -13.24
N GLN A 165 -12.52 11.59 -12.14
CA GLN A 165 -11.63 10.82 -11.27
C GLN A 165 -12.36 9.64 -10.61
N ARG A 166 -13.55 9.86 -10.04
CA ARG A 166 -14.38 8.81 -9.43
C ARG A 166 -14.66 7.68 -10.42
N GLN A 167 -15.05 8.02 -11.65
CA GLN A 167 -15.29 7.04 -12.70
C GLN A 167 -14.04 6.25 -13.07
N LEU A 168 -12.86 6.90 -13.11
CA LEU A 168 -11.59 6.22 -13.36
C LEU A 168 -11.25 5.23 -12.25
N TYR A 169 -11.38 5.63 -10.98
CA TYR A 169 -11.13 4.76 -9.84
C TYR A 169 -12.13 3.59 -9.77
N ALA A 170 -13.42 3.84 -10.04
CA ALA A 170 -14.44 2.80 -10.06
C ALA A 170 -14.23 1.75 -11.18
N LYS A 171 -13.52 2.12 -12.26
CA LYS A 171 -13.16 1.22 -13.36
C LYS A 171 -11.90 0.40 -13.09
N GLN A 172 -11.12 0.71 -12.05
CA GLN A 172 -9.90 -0.05 -11.75
C GLN A 172 -10.25 -1.44 -11.20
N PRO A 173 -9.59 -2.50 -11.67
CA PRO A 173 -9.83 -3.85 -11.16
C PRO A 173 -9.35 -3.95 -9.71
N ARG A 174 -10.16 -4.56 -8.86
CA ARG A 174 -9.80 -4.88 -7.47
C ARG A 174 -8.90 -6.11 -7.45
N ILE A 175 -7.61 -5.88 -7.27
CA ILE A 175 -6.59 -6.93 -7.28
C ILE A 175 -6.32 -7.38 -5.85
N GLN A 176 -6.65 -8.63 -5.54
CA GLN A 176 -6.24 -9.26 -4.28
C GLN A 176 -4.94 -10.02 -4.53
N ARG A 177 -3.87 -9.61 -3.83
CA ARG A 177 -2.56 -10.27 -3.92
C ARG A 177 -2.32 -11.14 -2.69
N LEU A 178 -2.03 -12.41 -2.94
CA LEU A 178 -1.68 -13.39 -1.93
C LEU A 178 -0.20 -13.73 -2.08
N THR A 179 0.60 -13.22 -1.14
CA THR A 179 2.01 -13.58 -0.99
C THR A 179 2.17 -14.57 0.16
N ALA A 180 3.39 -15.03 0.39
CA ALA A 180 3.66 -15.93 1.50
C ALA A 180 3.39 -15.31 2.89
N ALA A 181 3.55 -14.00 3.03
CA ALA A 181 3.29 -13.28 4.27
C ALA A 181 1.81 -12.92 4.48
N SER A 182 0.92 -13.23 3.53
CA SER A 182 -0.49 -12.86 3.61
C SER A 182 -1.28 -13.84 4.47
N THR A 183 -1.87 -13.37 5.58
CA THR A 183 -2.87 -14.13 6.34
C THR A 183 -4.14 -14.28 5.50
N MET A 184 -4.57 -15.52 5.26
CA MET A 184 -5.74 -15.81 4.43
C MET A 184 -7.02 -15.84 5.27
N LYS A 185 -8.10 -15.20 4.80
CA LYS A 185 -9.44 -15.46 5.33
C LYS A 185 -9.81 -16.93 5.09
N ALA A 186 -10.72 -17.50 5.90
CA ALA A 186 -11.07 -18.92 5.82
C ALA A 186 -11.49 -19.37 4.39
N ASN A 187 -12.28 -18.54 3.69
CA ASN A 187 -12.73 -18.84 2.33
C ASN A 187 -11.62 -18.74 1.28
N ASP A 188 -10.70 -17.78 1.44
CA ASP A 188 -9.52 -17.64 0.58
C ASP A 188 -8.59 -18.84 0.75
N ALA A 189 -8.43 -19.32 1.98
CA ALA A 189 -7.60 -20.48 2.30
C ALA A 189 -8.10 -21.77 1.63
N TYR A 190 -9.42 -21.98 1.57
CA TYR A 190 -9.99 -23.12 0.85
C TYR A 190 -9.69 -23.05 -0.65
N TYR A 191 -9.91 -21.89 -1.26
CA TYR A 191 -9.68 -21.66 -2.68
C TYR A 191 -8.21 -21.88 -3.06
N VAL A 192 -7.28 -21.31 -2.31
CA VAL A 192 -5.85 -21.49 -2.61
C VAL A 192 -5.38 -22.91 -2.37
N ASN A 193 -5.96 -23.63 -1.41
CA ASN A 193 -5.70 -25.05 -1.25
C ASN A 193 -6.22 -25.90 -2.42
N SER A 194 -7.41 -25.62 -2.95
CA SER A 194 -7.92 -26.34 -4.13
C SER A 194 -7.09 -26.04 -5.38
N TRP A 195 -6.71 -24.77 -5.57
CA TRP A 195 -5.79 -24.33 -6.61
C TRP A 195 -4.44 -25.05 -6.53
N ARG A 196 -3.82 -25.07 -5.33
CA ARG A 196 -2.55 -25.75 -5.07
C ARG A 196 -2.63 -27.24 -5.40
N ARG A 197 -3.63 -27.94 -4.87
CA ARG A 197 -3.81 -29.38 -5.12
C ARG A 197 -3.92 -29.70 -6.61
N ARG A 198 -4.67 -28.88 -7.37
CA ARG A 198 -4.84 -29.10 -8.82
C ARG A 198 -3.52 -28.94 -9.58
N ILE A 199 -2.72 -27.98 -9.15
CA ILE A 199 -1.39 -27.76 -9.69
C ILE A 199 -0.43 -28.88 -9.33
N GLU A 200 -0.41 -29.32 -8.06
CA GLU A 200 0.43 -30.42 -7.61
C GLU A 200 0.09 -31.72 -8.37
N ASP A 201 -1.20 -32.00 -8.56
CA ASP A 201 -1.70 -33.17 -9.29
C ASP A 201 -1.31 -33.14 -10.79
N ASN A 202 -1.45 -32.00 -11.45
CA ASN A 202 -0.99 -31.85 -12.83
C ASN A 202 0.54 -31.81 -12.94
N GLY A 203 1.22 -31.24 -11.95
CA GLY A 203 2.68 -31.18 -11.88
C GLY A 203 3.29 -32.57 -11.70
N ALA A 204 2.67 -33.44 -10.91
CA ALA A 204 3.10 -34.83 -10.76
C ALA A 204 3.03 -35.60 -12.08
N ARG A 205 1.99 -35.38 -12.90
CA ARG A 205 1.85 -36.04 -14.22
C ARG A 205 2.76 -35.47 -15.30
N ASN A 206 3.12 -34.18 -15.20
CA ASN A 206 3.90 -33.47 -16.21
C ASN A 206 5.30 -33.08 -15.71
N TYR A 207 5.83 -33.85 -14.76
CA TYR A 207 7.11 -33.58 -14.13
C TYR A 207 8.25 -33.67 -15.16
N PRO A 208 9.10 -32.64 -15.30
CA PRO A 208 10.20 -32.67 -16.27
C PRO A 208 11.30 -33.64 -15.83
N ARG A 209 11.80 -34.47 -16.74
CA ARG A 209 12.88 -35.44 -16.44
C ARG A 209 14.15 -34.75 -15.94
N GLU A 210 14.42 -33.55 -16.43
CA GLU A 210 15.55 -32.71 -16.04
C GLU A 210 15.49 -32.26 -14.58
N ALA A 211 14.33 -32.38 -13.93
CA ALA A 211 14.14 -32.13 -12.50
C ALA A 211 14.31 -33.37 -11.62
N GLU A 212 14.46 -34.58 -12.17
CA GLU A 212 14.65 -35.79 -11.37
C GLU A 212 15.94 -35.72 -10.52
N ASN A 213 16.96 -35.01 -11.03
CA ASN A 213 18.23 -34.77 -10.33
C ASN A 213 18.22 -33.48 -9.47
N CYS A 214 17.05 -32.87 -9.26
CA CYS A 214 16.91 -31.68 -8.42
C CYS A 214 16.66 -32.08 -6.96
N PHE A 215 17.63 -31.77 -6.10
CA PHE A 215 17.54 -32.06 -4.66
C PHE A 215 17.21 -30.80 -3.84
N ASN A 216 17.93 -29.69 -4.04
CA ASN A 216 17.79 -28.50 -3.19
C ASN A 216 17.59 -27.17 -3.96
N ASP A 217 18.27 -26.97 -5.10
CA ASP A 217 18.41 -25.63 -5.71
C ASP A 217 17.44 -25.33 -6.86
N CYS A 218 16.55 -26.26 -7.20
CA CYS A 218 15.60 -26.09 -8.29
C CYS A 218 14.31 -25.43 -7.79
N ARG A 219 14.41 -24.14 -7.45
CA ARG A 219 13.28 -23.30 -7.03
C ARG A 219 13.06 -22.15 -8.00
N LEU A 220 11.80 -21.78 -8.21
CA LEU A 220 11.43 -20.57 -8.95
C LEU A 220 10.26 -19.87 -8.29
N ARG A 221 10.10 -18.58 -8.52
CA ARG A 221 8.96 -17.81 -8.02
C ARG A 221 8.06 -17.41 -9.18
N LEU A 222 6.78 -17.76 -9.10
CA LEU A 222 5.80 -17.41 -10.13
C LEU A 222 4.71 -16.50 -9.57
N LEU A 223 4.21 -15.63 -10.43
CA LEU A 223 2.95 -14.92 -10.28
C LEU A 223 1.92 -15.58 -11.20
N VAL A 224 0.80 -15.98 -10.62
CA VAL A 224 -0.37 -16.47 -11.34
C VAL A 224 -1.55 -15.56 -11.02
N ALA A 225 -2.00 -14.79 -12.01
CA ALA A 225 -3.19 -13.97 -11.91
C ALA A 225 -4.39 -14.70 -12.53
N ILE A 226 -5.47 -14.79 -11.78
CA ILE A 226 -6.66 -15.59 -12.11
C ILE A 226 -7.87 -14.66 -12.19
N ASN A 227 -8.71 -14.87 -13.21
CA ASN A 227 -9.99 -14.20 -13.39
C ASN A 227 -11.10 -14.87 -12.56
N PRO A 228 -12.24 -14.20 -12.34
CA PRO A 228 -13.33 -14.75 -11.53
C PRO A 228 -13.94 -16.06 -12.05
N ASP A 229 -13.80 -16.34 -13.35
CA ASP A 229 -14.22 -17.57 -14.02
C ASP A 229 -13.22 -18.73 -13.90
N GLY A 230 -12.07 -18.49 -13.26
CA GLY A 230 -10.99 -19.46 -13.09
C GLY A 230 -9.98 -19.48 -14.24
N THR A 231 -10.14 -18.67 -15.28
CA THR A 231 -9.15 -18.57 -16.36
C THR A 231 -7.89 -17.82 -15.90
N ILE A 232 -6.76 -18.09 -16.55
CA ILE A 232 -5.52 -17.37 -16.28
C ILE A 232 -5.59 -16.01 -16.98
N TYR A 233 -5.50 -14.93 -16.21
CA TYR A 233 -5.30 -13.58 -16.73
C TYR A 233 -3.84 -13.35 -17.11
N GLU A 234 -2.93 -13.69 -16.20
CA GLU A 234 -1.50 -13.48 -16.38
C GLU A 234 -0.72 -14.61 -15.70
N LEU A 235 0.39 -14.99 -16.32
CA LEU A 235 1.34 -15.95 -15.80
C LEU A 235 2.76 -15.46 -16.07
N ARG A 236 3.51 -15.19 -15.00
CA ARG A 236 4.85 -14.58 -15.08
C ARG A 236 5.84 -15.25 -14.13
N VAL A 237 7.07 -15.45 -14.60
CA VAL A 237 8.20 -15.82 -13.74
C VAL A 237 8.75 -14.56 -13.07
N LEU A 238 8.71 -14.50 -11.74
CA LEU A 238 9.28 -13.41 -10.95
C LEU A 238 10.75 -13.66 -10.62
N GLU A 239 11.10 -14.92 -10.35
CA GLU A 239 12.46 -15.35 -10.05
C GLU A 239 12.70 -16.68 -10.74
N SER A 240 13.63 -16.72 -11.69
CA SER A 240 13.97 -17.92 -12.47
C SER A 240 14.70 -18.94 -11.61
N SER A 241 14.54 -20.23 -11.92
CA SER A 241 15.34 -21.29 -11.30
C SER A 241 16.80 -21.33 -11.78
N GLY A 242 17.21 -20.44 -12.69
CA GLY A 242 18.49 -20.49 -13.39
C GLY A 242 18.55 -21.56 -14.49
N ARG A 243 17.48 -22.35 -14.69
CA ARG A 243 17.38 -23.38 -15.72
C ARG A 243 16.10 -23.19 -16.52
N LYS A 244 16.23 -22.72 -17.76
CA LYS A 244 15.10 -22.41 -18.63
C LYS A 244 14.11 -23.58 -18.80
N VAL A 245 14.61 -24.81 -18.85
CA VAL A 245 13.77 -26.01 -18.97
C VAL A 245 12.80 -26.16 -17.79
N LEU A 246 13.23 -25.81 -16.57
CA LEU A 246 12.40 -25.87 -15.37
C LEU A 246 11.37 -24.74 -15.33
N ASP A 247 11.78 -23.53 -15.71
CA ASP A 247 10.88 -22.39 -15.82
C ASP A 247 9.77 -22.65 -16.86
N ASP A 248 10.14 -23.11 -18.05
CA ASP A 248 9.20 -23.43 -19.12
C ASP A 248 8.28 -24.60 -18.73
N ALA A 249 8.79 -25.59 -17.98
CA ALA A 249 7.99 -26.69 -17.45
C ALA A 249 6.96 -26.21 -16.43
N ALA A 250 7.36 -25.36 -15.48
CA ALA A 250 6.45 -24.80 -14.49
C ALA A 250 5.34 -23.98 -15.17
N LEU A 251 5.68 -23.12 -16.13
CA LEU A 251 4.71 -22.35 -16.91
C LEU A 251 3.71 -23.26 -17.64
N ARG A 252 4.19 -24.36 -18.23
CA ARG A 252 3.36 -25.36 -18.91
C ARG A 252 2.41 -26.07 -17.94
N ILE A 253 2.91 -26.51 -16.78
CA ILE A 253 2.09 -27.16 -15.74
C ILE A 253 0.95 -26.24 -15.31
N VAL A 254 1.23 -24.95 -15.08
CA VAL A 254 0.19 -23.99 -14.67
C VAL A 254 -0.85 -23.79 -15.77
N ARG A 255 -0.43 -23.63 -17.03
CA ARG A 255 -1.35 -23.49 -18.17
C ARG A 255 -2.24 -24.72 -18.36
N GLN A 256 -1.69 -25.92 -18.22
CA GLN A 256 -2.44 -27.17 -18.29
C GLN A 256 -3.35 -27.41 -17.07
N SER A 257 -3.05 -26.74 -15.95
CA SER A 257 -3.89 -26.75 -14.76
C SER A 257 -5.08 -25.80 -14.85
N ALA A 258 -5.20 -24.97 -15.88
CA ALA A 258 -6.34 -24.09 -16.10
C ALA A 258 -7.47 -24.80 -16.89
N PRO A 259 -8.73 -24.35 -16.78
CA PRO A 259 -9.24 -23.27 -15.92
C PRO A 259 -9.41 -23.76 -14.47
N PHE A 260 -9.06 -22.94 -13.49
CA PHE A 260 -9.22 -23.20 -12.05
C PHE A 260 -10.69 -23.11 -11.60
N ALA A 261 -10.96 -23.41 -10.33
CA ALA A 261 -12.29 -23.19 -9.78
C ALA A 261 -12.70 -21.71 -9.92
N PRO A 262 -13.97 -21.40 -10.18
CA PRO A 262 -14.44 -20.02 -10.17
C PRO A 262 -14.38 -19.44 -8.75
N PHE A 263 -14.31 -18.11 -8.65
CA PHE A 263 -14.29 -17.43 -7.35
C PHE A 263 -15.59 -17.65 -6.58
N THR A 264 -15.46 -17.81 -5.27
CA THR A 264 -16.63 -17.91 -4.38
C THR A 264 -17.45 -16.62 -4.45
N ALA A 265 -18.72 -16.68 -4.06
CA ALA A 265 -19.59 -15.51 -4.04
C ALA A 265 -19.03 -14.38 -3.16
N GLU A 266 -18.32 -14.71 -2.08
CA GLU A 266 -17.68 -13.73 -1.21
C GLU A 266 -16.45 -13.09 -1.85
N MET A 267 -15.58 -13.88 -2.49
CA MET A 267 -14.41 -13.34 -3.20
C MET A 267 -14.83 -12.37 -4.31
N ARG A 268 -15.87 -12.71 -5.09
CA ARG A 268 -16.38 -11.83 -6.16
C ARG A 268 -16.88 -10.47 -5.68
N LYS A 269 -17.24 -10.34 -4.39
CA LYS A 269 -17.68 -9.04 -3.84
C LYS A 269 -16.56 -8.02 -3.78
N ASN A 270 -15.31 -8.46 -3.63
CA ASN A 270 -14.18 -7.57 -3.33
C ASN A 270 -12.95 -7.82 -4.22
N THR A 271 -12.97 -8.86 -5.05
CA THR A 271 -11.83 -9.32 -5.85
C THR A 271 -12.26 -9.54 -7.29
N ASP A 272 -11.78 -8.69 -8.19
CA ASP A 272 -11.94 -8.86 -9.65
C ASP A 272 -10.80 -9.69 -10.23
N ARG A 273 -9.64 -9.71 -9.57
CA ARG A 273 -8.48 -10.49 -9.97
C ARG A 273 -7.73 -10.98 -8.75
N LEU A 274 -7.38 -12.27 -8.75
CA LEU A 274 -6.57 -12.88 -7.71
C LEU A 274 -5.15 -13.11 -8.21
N GLU A 275 -4.17 -12.49 -7.58
CA GLU A 275 -2.76 -12.74 -7.83
C GLU A 275 -2.19 -13.66 -6.75
N ILE A 276 -1.74 -14.84 -7.15
CA ILE A 276 -1.09 -15.81 -6.27
C ILE A 276 0.40 -15.80 -6.58
N ILE A 277 1.20 -15.36 -5.61
CA ILE A 277 2.67 -15.37 -5.69
C ILE A 277 3.19 -16.47 -4.80
N ARG A 278 3.85 -17.46 -5.40
CA ARG A 278 4.38 -18.63 -4.69
C ARG A 278 5.77 -19.00 -5.17
N THR A 279 6.53 -19.61 -4.28
CA THR A 279 7.80 -20.27 -4.59
C THR A 279 7.52 -21.74 -4.86
N TRP A 280 8.05 -22.24 -5.97
CA TRP A 280 7.82 -23.56 -6.51
C TRP A 280 9.13 -24.32 -6.44
N GLN A 281 9.10 -25.53 -5.92
CA GLN A 281 10.29 -26.35 -5.80
C GLN A 281 10.11 -27.69 -6.51
N PHE A 282 11.07 -28.01 -7.35
CA PHE A 282 11.23 -29.33 -7.94
C PHE A 282 12.13 -30.17 -7.02
N LYS A 283 11.54 -31.15 -6.32
CA LYS A 283 12.27 -32.09 -5.45
C LYS A 283 11.99 -33.53 -5.87
N GLY A 284 12.85 -34.14 -6.68
CA GLY A 284 12.74 -35.54 -7.10
C GLY A 284 11.42 -35.86 -7.82
N ASN A 285 10.38 -36.29 -7.07
CA ASN A 285 9.04 -36.61 -7.59
C ASN A 285 7.91 -35.69 -7.09
N ARG A 286 8.22 -34.66 -6.30
CA ARG A 286 7.22 -33.75 -5.70
C ARG A 286 7.43 -32.33 -6.19
N TYR A 287 6.30 -31.76 -6.58
CA TYR A 287 6.16 -30.35 -6.87
C TYR A 287 5.50 -29.71 -5.66
N LEU A 288 6.20 -28.79 -4.99
CA LEU A 288 5.70 -28.11 -3.80
C LEU A 288 5.59 -26.63 -4.12
N SER A 289 4.39 -26.05 -3.97
CA SER A 289 4.22 -24.61 -3.91
C SER A 289 4.24 -24.20 -2.44
N ASP A 290 5.38 -23.73 -1.94
CA ASP A 290 5.51 -23.36 -0.53
C ASP A 290 5.18 -21.88 -0.29
N VAL A 291 4.85 -21.59 0.96
CA VAL A 291 4.63 -20.27 1.54
C VAL A 291 5.99 -19.84 2.10
N ASN A 292 6.81 -19.13 1.33
CA ASN A 292 8.07 -18.56 1.82
C ASN A 292 8.03 -17.04 1.84
#